data_AF-A0A965JQE8-F1
#
_entry.id   AF-A0A965JQE8-F1
#
_cell.length_a   1.000
_cell.length_b   1.000
_cell.length_c   1.000
_cell.angle_alpha   90.00
_cell.angle_beta   90.00
_cell.angle_gamma   90.00
#
_symmetry.space_group_name_H-M   'P 1'
#
loop_
_entity.id
_entity.type
_entity.pdbx_description
1 polymer ?
#
loop_
_entity_poly.entity_id
_entity_poly.type
_entity_poly.pdbx_seq_one_letter_code
_entity_poly.pdbx_strand_id
1 'polypeptide(L)'
;CDDTLQPALEVWTCVQSRPEPGLAILTAGRRDVSYDLEMPIPFARAGLHERAPRGIPSSWKITGLNDQHAYLRWDPEEEALAPTVGERVGLGISHPCTTFDKWPWMPVVDDSYRVVDAILTRF
;
A
#
# COMPACT_ATOMS: atom_id res chain seq x y z
N CYS A 1 9.18 -25.84 -9.25
CA CYS A 1 9.27 -24.89 -8.14
C CYS A 1 10.16 -23.76 -8.59
N ASP A 2 9.60 -22.57 -8.82
CA ASP A 2 10.43 -21.38 -8.85
C ASP A 2 10.75 -21.03 -7.40
N ASP A 3 11.88 -21.55 -6.89
CA ASP A 3 12.42 -21.24 -5.56
C ASP A 3 13.03 -19.84 -5.54
N THR A 4 12.26 -18.85 -5.99
CA THR A 4 12.65 -17.44 -5.95
C THR A 4 12.03 -16.77 -4.74
N LEU A 5 12.78 -15.83 -4.15
CA LEU A 5 12.28 -15.04 -3.02
C LEU A 5 11.03 -14.25 -3.45
N GLN A 6 9.98 -14.34 -2.65
CA GLN A 6 8.75 -13.61 -2.86
C GLN A 6 8.68 -12.39 -1.94
N PRO A 7 8.05 -11.28 -2.38
CA PRO A 7 7.74 -10.15 -1.50
C PRO A 7 6.86 -10.61 -0.33
N ALA A 8 7.27 -10.29 0.90
CA ALA A 8 6.58 -10.72 2.13
C ALA A 8 6.17 -9.56 3.05
N LEU A 9 6.40 -8.31 2.62
CA LEU A 9 6.01 -7.11 3.35
C LEU A 9 5.10 -6.24 2.48
N GLU A 10 3.96 -5.89 3.05
CA GLU A 10 2.94 -5.03 2.46
C GLU A 10 2.65 -3.88 3.42
N VAL A 11 2.38 -2.70 2.88
CA VAL A 11 1.84 -1.58 3.65
C VAL A 11 0.43 -1.28 3.15
N TRP A 12 -0.55 -1.46 4.05
CA TRP A 12 -1.94 -1.17 3.77
C TRP A 12 -2.28 0.24 4.21
N THR A 13 -2.85 1.00 3.29
CA THR A 13 -3.17 2.43 3.46
C THR A 13 -4.67 2.65 3.27
N CYS A 14 -5.19 3.79 3.71
CA CYS A 14 -6.55 4.21 3.42
C CYS A 14 -6.56 5.36 2.42
N VAL A 15 -7.56 5.38 1.54
CA VAL A 15 -7.87 6.53 0.69
C VAL A 15 -8.52 7.60 1.56
N GLN A 16 -7.77 8.64 1.88
CA GLN A 16 -8.20 9.74 2.74
C GLN A 16 -9.08 10.74 1.98
N SER A 17 -8.72 11.06 0.74
CA SER A 17 -9.43 12.06 -0.06
C SER A 17 -9.20 11.88 -1.56
N ARG A 18 -10.11 12.48 -2.35
CA ARG A 18 -10.01 12.64 -3.80
C ARG A 18 -10.27 14.11 -4.15
N PRO A 19 -9.25 14.98 -4.01
CA PRO A 19 -9.45 16.42 -4.10
C PRO A 19 -9.66 16.91 -5.54
N GLU A 20 -9.18 16.15 -6.52
CA GLU A 20 -9.29 16.45 -7.95
C GLU A 20 -9.45 15.16 -8.77
N PRO A 21 -9.97 15.24 -10.01
CA PRO A 21 -10.01 14.09 -10.92
C PRO A 21 -8.64 13.45 -11.13
N GLY A 22 -8.58 12.12 -11.15
CA GLY A 22 -7.32 11.38 -11.36
C GLY A 22 -6.31 11.46 -10.20
N LEU A 23 -6.73 11.89 -9.00
CA LEU A 23 -5.89 11.89 -7.80
C LEU A 23 -6.64 11.36 -6.57
N ALA A 24 -5.97 10.47 -5.85
CA ALA A 24 -6.33 10.04 -4.50
C ALA A 24 -5.15 10.25 -3.55
N ILE A 25 -5.44 10.72 -2.35
CA ILE A 25 -4.47 10.87 -1.27
C ILE A 25 -4.59 9.68 -0.33
N LEU A 26 -3.49 8.96 -0.14
CA LEU A 26 -3.42 7.80 0.75
C LEU A 26 -2.78 8.16 2.09
N THR A 27 -3.12 7.45 3.16
CA THR A 27 -2.62 7.67 4.53
C THR A 27 -1.25 7.03 4.82
N ALA A 28 -0.35 7.00 3.84
CA ALA A 28 1.03 6.55 4.04
C ALA A 28 1.98 7.51 3.34
N GLY A 29 3.09 7.84 3.99
CA GLY A 29 4.12 8.71 3.45
C GLY A 29 5.52 8.19 3.72
N ARG A 30 6.50 9.09 3.64
CA ARG A 30 7.91 8.79 3.87
C ARG A 30 8.20 8.23 5.27
N ARG A 31 7.31 8.46 6.24
CA ARG A 31 7.39 7.90 7.58
C ARG A 31 6.92 6.46 7.69
N ASP A 32 6.26 5.92 6.66
CA ASP A 32 5.63 4.60 6.69
C ASP A 32 6.29 3.63 5.70
N VAL A 33 6.80 4.15 4.57
CA VAL A 33 7.37 3.34 3.48
C VAL A 33 8.72 3.89 3.02
N SER A 34 9.68 3.02 2.70
CA SER A 34 10.91 3.43 2.00
C SER A 34 10.61 3.82 0.54
N TYR A 35 11.39 4.75 0.02
CA TYR A 35 11.35 5.25 -1.36
C TYR A 35 12.75 5.41 -1.96
N ASP A 36 13.76 4.78 -1.34
CA ASP A 36 15.17 5.10 -1.58
C ASP A 36 15.65 4.77 -3.01
N LEU A 37 14.93 3.89 -3.72
CA LEU A 37 15.23 3.47 -5.09
C LEU A 37 14.01 3.57 -6.01
N GLU A 38 12.82 3.17 -5.54
CA GLU A 38 11.58 3.20 -6.32
C GLU A 38 10.37 3.62 -5.46
N MET A 39 9.33 4.15 -6.10
CA MET A 39 8.06 4.44 -5.43
C MET A 39 7.37 3.14 -4.99
N PRO A 40 6.60 3.15 -3.88
CA PRO A 40 5.76 2.01 -3.50
C PRO A 40 4.79 1.63 -4.62
N ILE A 41 4.63 0.34 -4.84
CA ILE A 41 3.86 -0.18 -5.98
C ILE A 41 2.47 -0.58 -5.48
N PRO A 42 1.38 0.07 -5.91
CA PRO A 42 0.05 -0.38 -5.53
C PRO A 42 -0.20 -1.74 -6.21
N PHE A 43 -0.77 -2.70 -5.47
CA PHE A 43 -1.03 -4.05 -6.00
C PHE A 43 -2.44 -4.57 -5.72
N ALA A 44 -3.11 -4.03 -4.69
CA ALA A 44 -4.44 -4.48 -4.32
C ALA A 44 -5.27 -3.37 -3.67
N ARG A 45 -6.59 -3.55 -3.64
CA ARG A 45 -7.53 -2.71 -2.90
C ARG A 45 -8.54 -3.54 -2.12
N ALA A 46 -9.12 -2.97 -1.08
CA ALA A 46 -10.19 -3.59 -0.30
C ALA A 46 -11.16 -2.53 0.24
N GLY A 47 -12.47 -2.76 0.12
CA GLY A 47 -13.47 -1.88 0.72
C GLY A 47 -13.35 -1.79 2.25
N LEU A 48 -13.94 -0.76 2.86
CA LEU A 48 -13.85 -0.50 4.30
C LEU A 48 -14.19 -1.72 5.18
N HIS A 49 -15.14 -2.55 4.75
CA HIS A 49 -15.62 -3.73 5.48
C HIS A 49 -15.24 -5.07 4.82
N GLU A 50 -14.44 -5.04 3.75
CA GLU A 50 -14.04 -6.24 3.03
C GLU A 50 -12.73 -6.80 3.58
N ARG A 51 -12.67 -8.08 3.92
CA ARG A 51 -11.40 -8.68 4.37
C ARG A 51 -10.48 -9.07 3.21
N ALA A 52 -11.08 -9.57 2.14
CA ALA A 52 -10.34 -10.07 0.98
C ALA A 52 -9.89 -8.91 0.08
N PRO A 53 -8.60 -8.82 -0.27
CA PRO A 53 -8.14 -7.94 -1.33
C PRO A 53 -8.76 -8.32 -2.67
N ARG A 54 -8.89 -7.32 -3.55
CA ARG A 54 -9.10 -7.51 -4.98
C ARG A 54 -8.01 -6.81 -5.76
N GLY A 55 -7.75 -7.31 -6.97
CA GLY A 55 -6.82 -6.68 -7.89
C GLY A 55 -7.21 -5.24 -8.23
N ILE A 56 -6.20 -4.47 -8.62
CA ILE A 56 -6.35 -3.11 -9.14
C ILE A 56 -5.98 -3.08 -10.62
N PRO A 57 -6.46 -2.08 -11.37
CA PRO A 57 -5.94 -1.81 -12.71
C PRO A 57 -4.43 -1.53 -12.68
N SER A 58 -3.72 -1.95 -13.73
CA SER A 58 -2.26 -1.78 -13.83
C SER A 58 -1.82 -0.32 -14.00
N SER A 59 -2.73 0.60 -14.34
CA SER A 59 -2.43 2.03 -14.49
C SER A 59 -2.16 2.73 -13.15
N TRP A 60 -2.60 2.12 -12.04
CA TRP A 60 -2.49 2.69 -10.71
C TRP A 60 -1.02 2.86 -10.33
N LYS A 61 -0.64 4.08 -9.94
CA LYS A 61 0.74 4.41 -9.62
C LYS A 61 0.82 5.43 -8.49
N ILE A 62 1.81 5.23 -7.61
CA ILE A 62 2.21 6.25 -6.66
C ILE A 62 3.16 7.21 -7.37
N THR A 63 2.76 8.48 -7.50
CA THR A 63 3.55 9.50 -8.21
C THR A 63 4.34 10.41 -7.28
N GLY A 64 4.13 10.30 -5.96
CA GLY A 64 4.78 11.15 -4.98
C GLY A 64 4.48 10.73 -3.55
N LEU A 65 5.35 11.14 -2.62
CA LEU A 65 5.22 10.94 -1.19
C LEU A 65 5.53 12.24 -0.45
N ASN A 66 4.62 12.62 0.45
CA ASN A 66 4.87 13.57 1.54
C ASN A 66 5.25 12.82 2.81
N ASP A 67 5.41 13.54 3.93
CA ASP A 67 5.73 12.93 5.23
C ASP A 67 4.73 11.86 5.66
N GLN A 68 3.44 12.08 5.41
CA GLN A 68 2.33 11.25 5.90
C GLN A 68 1.35 10.83 4.80
N HIS A 69 1.62 11.18 3.55
CA HIS A 69 0.66 10.99 2.46
C HIS A 69 1.31 10.56 1.15
N ALA A 70 0.60 9.72 0.39
CA ALA A 70 1.01 9.26 -0.92
C ALA A 70 0.00 9.71 -1.98
N TYR A 71 0.51 10.00 -3.17
CA TYR A 71 -0.29 10.48 -4.30
C TYR A 71 -0.55 9.31 -5.25
N LEU A 72 -1.75 8.75 -5.20
CA LEU A 72 -2.20 7.68 -6.10
C LEU A 72 -2.87 8.30 -7.32
N ARG A 73 -2.36 7.98 -8.51
CA ARG A 73 -2.95 8.36 -9.81
C ARG A 73 -3.27 7.11 -10.64
N TRP A 74 -4.19 7.24 -11.59
CA TRP A 74 -4.63 6.20 -12.51
C TRP A 74 -4.91 6.83 -13.89
N ASP A 75 -5.12 5.99 -14.91
CA ASP A 75 -5.46 6.46 -16.24
C ASP A 75 -6.90 7.01 -16.29
N PRO A 76 -7.15 8.18 -16.91
CA PRO A 76 -8.49 8.79 -16.92
C PRO A 76 -9.59 7.92 -17.54
N GLU A 77 -9.24 7.00 -18.44
CA GLU A 77 -10.18 6.05 -19.06
C GLU A 77 -10.73 5.04 -18.03
N GLU A 78 -10.04 4.85 -16.91
CA GLU A 78 -10.39 3.91 -15.85
C GLU A 78 -11.10 4.60 -14.66
N GLU A 79 -11.63 5.81 -14.85
CA GLU A 79 -12.30 6.58 -13.79
C GLU A 79 -13.45 5.81 -13.12
N ALA A 80 -14.15 4.95 -13.86
CA ALA A 80 -15.19 4.07 -13.31
C ALA A 80 -14.66 3.04 -12.29
N LEU A 81 -13.36 2.74 -12.34
CA LEU A 81 -12.67 1.83 -11.42
C LEU A 81 -11.85 2.58 -10.36
N ALA A 82 -11.88 3.92 -10.36
CA ALA A 82 -11.11 4.78 -9.46
C ALA A 82 -11.31 4.41 -7.98
N PRO A 83 -10.30 4.66 -7.12
CA PRO A 83 -10.42 4.42 -5.68
C PRO A 83 -11.56 5.24 -5.06
N THR A 84 -12.13 4.76 -3.96
CA THR A 84 -13.15 5.49 -3.19
C THR A 84 -12.62 5.88 -1.81
N VAL A 85 -13.08 7.00 -1.25
CA VAL A 85 -12.67 7.42 0.10
C VAL A 85 -13.08 6.35 1.12
N GLY A 86 -12.15 5.98 2.00
CA GLY A 86 -12.31 4.90 2.97
C GLY A 86 -11.95 3.50 2.43
N GLU A 87 -11.73 3.35 1.13
CA GLU A 87 -11.12 2.14 0.57
C GLU A 87 -9.67 2.02 1.03
N ARG A 88 -9.21 0.78 1.20
CA ARG A 88 -7.82 0.50 1.50
C ARG A 88 -7.06 0.13 0.23
N VAL A 89 -5.81 0.55 0.16
CA VAL A 89 -4.90 0.24 -0.95
C VAL A 89 -3.64 -0.40 -0.38
N GLY A 90 -3.33 -1.60 -0.85
CA GLY A 90 -2.10 -2.32 -0.52
C GLY A 90 -0.95 -1.83 -1.40
N LEU A 91 0.16 -1.51 -0.76
CA LEU A 91 1.41 -1.08 -1.39
C LEU A 91 2.50 -2.14 -1.16
N GLY A 92 3.09 -2.61 -2.25
CA GLY A 92 4.29 -3.41 -2.28
C GLY A 92 5.51 -2.52 -2.07
N ILE A 93 6.43 -3.00 -1.24
CA ILE A 93 7.63 -2.26 -0.85
C ILE A 93 8.83 -2.82 -1.60
N SER A 94 9.50 -1.96 -2.38
CA SER A 94 10.71 -2.32 -3.15
C SER A 94 11.87 -2.72 -2.24
N HIS A 95 12.07 -2.00 -1.14
CA HIS A 95 13.11 -2.27 -0.15
C HIS A 95 12.51 -2.51 1.24
N PRO A 96 12.18 -3.77 1.56
CA PRO A 96 11.55 -4.08 2.85
C PRO A 96 12.48 -3.75 4.03
N CYS A 97 13.79 -3.94 3.91
CA CYS A 97 14.74 -3.74 5.02
C CYS A 97 14.75 -2.29 5.57
N THR A 98 14.62 -1.28 4.71
CA THR A 98 14.54 0.15 5.10
C THR A 98 13.12 0.62 5.40
N THR A 99 12.17 -0.32 5.45
CA THR A 99 10.83 -0.06 5.96
C THR A 99 10.67 -0.59 7.38
N PHE A 100 11.37 -1.67 7.76
CA PHE A 100 11.30 -2.21 9.12
C PHE A 100 11.63 -1.18 10.22
N ASP A 101 12.60 -0.29 9.99
CA ASP A 101 13.03 0.76 10.94
C ASP A 101 11.99 1.85 11.18
N LYS A 102 10.98 1.93 10.32
CA LYS A 102 9.86 2.88 10.44
C LYS A 102 8.76 2.37 11.36
N TRP A 103 8.71 1.07 11.63
CA TRP A 103 7.60 0.43 12.34
C TRP A 103 8.08 -0.21 13.64
N PRO A 104 7.65 0.26 14.83
CA PRO A 104 8.05 -0.33 16.11
C PRO A 104 7.47 -1.74 16.31
N TRP A 105 6.40 -2.07 15.58
CA TRP A 105 5.82 -3.40 15.51
C TRP A 105 5.07 -3.59 14.18
N MET A 106 4.93 -4.85 13.74
CA MET A 106 4.19 -5.22 12.52
C MET A 106 3.37 -6.50 12.76
N PRO A 107 2.12 -6.60 12.28
CA PRO A 107 1.36 -7.84 12.32
C PRO A 107 1.87 -8.83 11.28
N VAL A 108 1.88 -10.12 11.64
CA VAL A 108 2.01 -11.23 10.69
C VAL A 108 0.62 -11.74 10.40
N VAL A 109 0.31 -11.98 9.13
CA VAL A 109 -1.02 -12.43 8.69
C VAL A 109 -0.96 -13.77 7.97
N ASP A 110 -2.06 -14.53 8.05
CA ASP A 110 -2.30 -15.69 7.17
C ASP A 110 -2.81 -15.26 5.78
N ASP A 111 -2.98 -16.23 4.86
CA ASP A 111 -3.50 -15.99 3.50
C ASP A 111 -4.92 -15.38 3.48
N SER A 112 -5.64 -15.42 4.60
CA SER A 112 -6.96 -14.81 4.77
C SER A 112 -6.89 -13.41 5.40
N TYR A 113 -5.69 -12.81 5.50
CA TYR A 113 -5.44 -11.54 6.17
C TYR A 113 -5.94 -11.52 7.63
N ARG A 114 -5.87 -12.66 8.33
CA ARG A 114 -6.05 -12.72 9.79
C ARG A 114 -4.70 -12.54 10.45
N VAL A 115 -4.63 -11.68 11.47
CA VAL A 115 -3.43 -11.53 12.28
C VAL A 115 -3.20 -12.82 13.07
N VAL A 116 -2.04 -13.43 12.88
CA VAL A 116 -1.64 -14.69 13.54
C VAL A 116 -0.44 -14.51 14.46
N ASP A 117 0.36 -13.46 14.27
CA ASP A 117 1.50 -13.14 15.13
C ASP A 117 1.86 -11.64 15.04
N ALA A 118 2.88 -11.20 15.77
CA ALA A 118 3.42 -9.85 15.70
C ALA A 118 4.95 -9.83 15.81
N ILE A 119 5.59 -9.01 14.98
CA ILE A 119 7.02 -8.73 15.02
C ILE A 119 7.22 -7.43 15.79
N LEU A 120 8.05 -7.44 16.82
CA LEU A 120 8.57 -6.23 17.47
C LEU A 120 9.92 -5.91 16.87
N THR A 121 10.12 -4.64 16.50
CA THR A 121 11.43 -4.18 16.03
C THR A 121 12.14 -3.36 17.11
N ARG A 122 13.48 -3.33 17.01
CA ARG A 122 14.36 -2.64 17.95
C ARG A 122 15.49 -2.01 17.12
N PHE A 123 15.43 -0.69 16.96
CA PHE A 123 16.37 0.12 16.19
C PHE A 123 16.99 1.18 17.08
#